data_AF-A0A1W7M618-F1
#
_entry.id   AF-A0A1W7M618-F1
#
_cell.length_a   1.000
_cell.length_b   1.000
_cell.length_c   1.000
_cell.angle_alpha   90.00
_cell.angle_beta   90.00
_cell.angle_gamma   90.00
#
_symmetry.space_group_name_H-M   'P 1'
#
loop_
_entity.id
_entity.type
_entity.pdbx_description
1 polymer ?
#
loop_
_entity_poly.entity_id
_entity_poly.type
_entity_poly.pdbx_seq_one_letter_code
_entity_poly.pdbx_strand_id
1 'polypeptide(L)'
;MDDRFNTIAGWTLFGGIVALGLSSLSSHYFMADKHHAPEKAGYAIEGVEAEGGAGAAALEPIANRLAKADAAKGEAIFAKCKACHTIDQGAANGIGPNLYEIVGDAMASGRGGFAFSDALKAKGGKWDFASLDEWLTNPKKFADGTKMTFAGIANPQDRADVILYLNTKGSNLPLPAPEAVPAAGAAPAAAAVVGDAAKGEKIFAKCKACHTIDQGGANGIGPNLFGIAGEKVAGDRGGFAFSDALKAKGGNWDDATLDAWLSGPAKFAAGTKMTFAGLPSAQDRADVIAYLKTKK
;
A
#
# COMPACT_ATOMS: atom_id res chain seq x y z
N MET A 1 -66.51 -20.77 -1.03
CA MET A 1 -65.12 -20.92 -1.51
C MET A 1 -64.69 -19.53 -1.88
N ASP A 2 -63.98 -18.88 -0.98
CA ASP A 2 -63.94 -17.43 -0.93
C ASP A 2 -62.90 -16.89 -1.93
N ASP A 3 -63.32 -16.00 -2.82
CA ASP A 3 -62.49 -15.29 -3.82
C ASP A 3 -61.34 -14.46 -3.23
N ARG A 4 -61.18 -14.51 -1.91
CA ARG A 4 -60.12 -13.86 -1.13
C ARG A 4 -58.75 -14.35 -1.53
N PHE A 5 -58.58 -15.64 -1.85
CA PHE A 5 -57.27 -16.15 -2.28
C PHE A 5 -56.85 -15.54 -3.62
N ASN A 6 -57.75 -15.51 -4.61
CA ASN A 6 -57.46 -14.94 -5.93
C ASN A 6 -57.21 -13.42 -5.83
N THR A 7 -57.94 -12.74 -4.94
CA THR A 7 -57.74 -11.32 -4.66
C THR A 7 -56.35 -11.06 -4.05
N ILE A 8 -55.95 -11.83 -3.03
CA ILE A 8 -54.63 -11.68 -2.38
C ILE A 8 -53.51 -11.99 -3.38
N ALA A 9 -53.63 -13.08 -4.14
CA ALA A 9 -52.66 -13.44 -5.17
C ALA A 9 -52.51 -12.34 -6.24
N GLY A 10 -53.62 -11.76 -6.71
CA GLY A 10 -53.62 -10.65 -7.66
C GLY A 10 -52.91 -9.40 -7.13
N TRP A 11 -53.18 -9.00 -5.89
CA TRP A 11 -52.49 -7.85 -5.26
C TRP A 11 -51.00 -8.11 -5.03
N THR A 12 -50.62 -9.35 -4.73
CA THR A 12 -49.22 -9.74 -4.52
C THR A 12 -48.45 -9.70 -5.83
N LEU A 13 -49.04 -10.22 -6.91
CA LEU A 13 -48.47 -10.16 -8.25
C LEU A 13 -48.34 -8.71 -8.73
N PHE A 14 -49.37 -7.89 -8.54
CA PHE A 14 -49.35 -6.47 -8.90
C PHE A 14 -48.27 -5.71 -8.14
N GLY A 15 -48.16 -5.90 -6.82
CA GLY A 15 -47.09 -5.30 -6.03
C GLY A 15 -45.69 -5.70 -6.51
N GLY A 16 -45.50 -6.98 -6.87
CA GLY A 16 -44.25 -7.47 -7.45
C GLY A 16 -43.91 -6.83 -8.79
N ILE A 17 -44.89 -6.70 -9.69
CA ILE A 17 -44.71 -6.06 -11.00
C ILE A 17 -44.38 -4.57 -10.86
N VAL A 18 -45.05 -3.86 -9.95
CA VAL A 18 -44.76 -2.44 -9.69
C VAL A 18 -43.36 -2.26 -9.13
N ALA A 19 -42.93 -3.10 -8.17
CA ALA A 19 -41.59 -3.01 -7.60
C ALA A 19 -40.48 -3.29 -8.64
N LEU A 20 -40.65 -4.33 -9.47
CA LEU A 20 -39.72 -4.64 -10.56
C LEU A 20 -39.70 -3.56 -11.64
N GLY A 21 -40.89 -3.05 -12.03
CA GLY A 21 -41.03 -1.99 -13.01
C GLY A 21 -40.36 -0.69 -12.56
N LEU A 22 -40.59 -0.26 -11.32
CA LEU A 22 -39.97 0.93 -10.74
C LEU A 22 -38.45 0.78 -10.59
N SER A 23 -37.97 -0.41 -10.20
CA SER A 23 -36.52 -0.69 -10.12
C SER A 23 -35.85 -0.60 -11.50
N SER A 24 -36.48 -1.17 -12.54
CA SER A 24 -35.96 -1.12 -13.91
C SER A 24 -36.04 0.28 -14.53
N LEU A 25 -37.12 1.02 -14.29
CA LEU A 25 -37.24 2.42 -14.72
C LEU A 25 -36.21 3.30 -14.00
N SER A 26 -36.00 3.07 -12.70
CA SER A 26 -34.98 3.76 -11.91
C SER A 26 -33.57 3.47 -12.44
N SER A 27 -33.23 2.21 -12.72
CA SER A 27 -31.91 1.88 -13.25
C SER A 27 -31.69 2.44 -14.66
N HIS A 28 -32.73 2.49 -15.50
CA HIS A 28 -32.63 3.11 -16.83
C HIS A 28 -32.52 4.65 -16.77
N TYR A 29 -33.21 5.30 -15.85
CA TYR A 29 -33.23 6.77 -15.77
C TYR A 29 -32.07 7.33 -14.96
N PHE A 30 -31.71 6.68 -13.85
CA PHE A 30 -30.65 7.11 -12.95
C PHE A 30 -29.32 6.41 -13.20
N MET A 31 -29.27 5.38 -14.07
CA MET A 31 -28.04 4.67 -14.44
C MET A 31 -27.22 4.23 -13.22
N ALA A 32 -27.89 3.84 -12.13
CA ALA A 32 -27.28 3.55 -10.83
C ALA A 32 -26.22 2.43 -10.88
N ASP A 33 -26.34 1.54 -11.88
CA ASP A 33 -25.42 0.41 -12.09
C ASP A 33 -24.28 0.73 -13.07
N LYS A 34 -24.28 1.91 -13.70
CA LYS A 34 -23.21 2.33 -14.60
C LYS A 34 -22.32 3.36 -13.90
N HIS A 35 -21.14 2.91 -13.51
CA HIS A 35 -20.02 3.79 -13.14
C HIS A 35 -19.56 4.60 -14.35
N HIS A 36 -20.30 5.66 -14.71
CA HIS A 36 -19.79 6.68 -15.60
C HIS A 36 -18.91 7.63 -14.77
N ALA A 37 -17.60 7.48 -14.91
CA ALA A 37 -16.73 8.62 -14.66
C ALA A 37 -17.15 9.74 -15.64
N PRO A 38 -17.37 10.98 -15.20
CA PRO A 38 -17.82 12.06 -16.08
C PRO A 38 -16.78 12.31 -17.17
N GLU A 39 -17.20 12.38 -18.44
CA GLU A 39 -16.31 12.67 -19.58
C GLU A 39 -15.63 14.04 -19.48
N LYS A 40 -16.18 14.96 -18.69
CA LYS A 40 -15.51 16.21 -18.31
C LYS A 40 -15.73 16.48 -16.83
N ALA A 41 -14.63 16.42 -16.06
CA ALA A 41 -14.60 16.91 -14.69
C ALA A 41 -14.85 18.43 -14.69
N GLY A 42 -15.87 18.88 -13.95
CA GLY A 42 -16.17 20.29 -13.78
C GLY A 42 -15.09 20.99 -12.97
N TYR A 43 -14.46 21.99 -13.58
CA TYR A 43 -13.37 22.85 -13.08
C TYR A 43 -11.99 22.19 -12.92
N ALA A 44 -11.15 22.42 -13.92
CA ALA A 44 -9.72 22.21 -13.86
C ALA A 44 -9.10 23.18 -12.85
N ILE A 45 -8.57 22.62 -11.76
CA ILE A 45 -7.52 23.26 -10.97
C ILE A 45 -6.23 22.71 -11.57
N GLU A 46 -5.44 23.56 -12.21
CA GLU A 46 -4.17 23.19 -12.82
C GLU A 46 -3.29 22.43 -11.82
N GLY A 47 -2.94 21.19 -12.16
CA GLY A 47 -1.97 20.40 -11.39
C GLY A 47 -2.27 18.92 -11.17
N VAL A 48 -3.15 18.26 -11.93
CA VAL A 48 -3.31 16.79 -11.83
C VAL A 48 -3.40 16.14 -13.21
N GLU A 49 -2.26 15.65 -13.70
CA GLU A 49 -2.26 14.54 -14.64
C GLU A 49 -2.77 13.29 -13.92
N ALA A 50 -3.84 12.72 -14.48
CA ALA A 50 -4.28 11.37 -14.17
C ALA A 50 -3.54 10.41 -15.11
N GLU A 51 -2.53 9.72 -14.58
CA GLU A 51 -2.09 8.44 -15.15
C GLU A 51 -2.35 7.31 -14.17
N GLY A 52 -2.64 6.15 -14.77
CA GLY A 52 -3.21 4.97 -14.16
C GLY A 52 -2.52 4.50 -12.89
N GLY A 53 -3.30 3.80 -12.06
CA GLY A 53 -2.89 3.19 -10.81
C GLY A 53 -1.56 2.45 -10.92
N ALA A 54 -0.48 3.13 -10.53
CA ALA A 54 0.77 2.52 -10.18
C ALA A 54 0.56 1.81 -8.84
N GLY A 55 0.44 0.48 -8.89
CA GLY A 55 0.61 -0.36 -7.72
C GLY A 55 1.93 0.01 -7.04
N ALA A 56 1.91 0.05 -5.71
CA ALA A 56 3.00 0.44 -4.83
C ALA A 56 4.36 -0.14 -5.28
N ALA A 57 5.07 0.60 -6.14
CA ALA A 57 6.52 0.67 -6.09
C ALA A 57 6.86 1.09 -4.66
N ALA A 58 7.87 0.47 -4.05
CA ALA A 58 8.30 0.82 -2.71
C ALA A 58 8.45 2.34 -2.61
N LEU A 59 7.50 2.98 -1.92
CA LEU A 59 7.51 4.43 -1.77
C LEU A 59 8.85 4.79 -1.12
N GLU A 60 9.56 5.74 -1.70
CA GLU A 60 10.83 6.23 -1.16
C GLU A 60 10.66 6.50 0.36
N PRO A 61 11.60 6.08 1.23
CA PRO A 61 11.48 6.32 2.67
C PRO A 61 11.20 7.79 3.00
N ILE A 62 10.40 8.05 4.04
CA ILE A 62 10.00 9.41 4.39
C ILE A 62 11.20 10.32 4.65
N ALA A 63 12.30 9.80 5.21
CA ALA A 63 13.53 10.55 5.42
C ALA A 63 14.11 11.13 4.12
N ASN A 64 14.03 10.38 3.02
CA ASN A 64 14.59 10.79 1.74
C ASN A 64 13.69 11.79 1.01
N ARG A 65 12.37 11.65 1.21
CA ARG A 65 11.39 12.63 0.74
C ARG A 65 11.49 13.94 1.52
N LEU A 66 11.70 13.88 2.84
CA LEU A 66 11.94 15.05 3.69
C LEU A 66 13.22 15.80 3.32
N ALA A 67 14.25 15.09 2.88
CA ALA A 67 15.50 15.71 2.40
C ALA A 67 15.30 16.61 1.17
N LYS A 68 14.25 16.34 0.38
CA LYS A 68 13.89 17.09 -0.83
C LYS A 68 12.64 17.97 -0.62
N ALA A 69 12.08 17.96 0.58
CA ALA A 69 10.79 18.58 0.84
C ALA A 69 10.87 20.10 0.83
N ASP A 70 9.75 20.73 0.44
CA ASP A 70 9.61 22.18 0.33
C ASP A 70 8.49 22.67 1.26
N ALA A 71 8.86 23.46 2.27
CA ALA A 71 7.92 23.99 3.25
C ALA A 71 6.89 24.95 2.64
N ALA A 72 7.22 25.67 1.56
CA ALA A 72 6.29 26.58 0.90
C ALA A 72 5.22 25.80 0.12
N LYS A 73 5.60 24.69 -0.53
CA LYS A 73 4.63 23.75 -1.12
C LYS A 73 3.77 23.10 -0.05
N GLY A 74 4.39 22.70 1.07
CA GLY A 74 3.69 22.18 2.24
C GLY A 74 2.63 23.13 2.76
N GLU A 75 2.95 24.43 2.86
CA GLU A 75 2.00 25.46 3.25
C GLU A 75 0.82 25.58 2.28
N ALA A 76 1.10 25.57 0.97
CA ALA A 76 0.06 25.64 -0.05
C ALA A 76 -0.90 24.45 0.02
N ILE A 77 -0.37 23.24 0.24
CA ILE A 77 -1.18 22.03 0.42
C ILE A 77 -1.96 22.09 1.75
N PHE A 78 -1.33 22.60 2.81
CA PHE A 78 -1.95 22.76 4.14
C PHE A 78 -3.14 23.73 4.13
N ALA A 79 -3.30 24.58 3.10
CA ALA A 79 -4.50 25.40 2.95
C ALA A 79 -5.80 24.58 3.02
N LYS A 80 -5.78 23.31 2.56
CA LYS A 80 -6.91 22.36 2.67
C LYS A 80 -7.23 21.98 4.12
N CYS A 81 -6.23 21.99 5.00
CA CYS A 81 -6.34 21.63 6.41
C CYS A 81 -6.88 22.80 7.25
N LYS A 82 -6.67 24.06 6.82
CA LYS A 82 -7.10 25.27 7.51
C LYS A 82 -8.62 25.38 7.69
N ALA A 83 -9.40 24.63 6.90
CA ALA A 83 -10.86 24.54 7.07
C ALA A 83 -11.28 23.90 8.41
N CYS A 84 -10.43 23.03 8.97
CA CYS A 84 -10.74 22.31 10.21
C CYS A 84 -9.72 22.58 11.33
N HIS A 85 -8.47 22.86 10.98
CA HIS A 85 -7.36 22.98 11.93
C HIS A 85 -6.78 24.39 11.95
N THR A 86 -6.43 24.85 13.14
CA THR A 86 -5.56 26.01 13.34
C THR A 86 -4.11 25.55 13.48
N ILE A 87 -3.15 26.44 13.23
CA ILE A 87 -1.72 26.10 13.29
C ILE A 87 -0.83 27.17 13.93
N ASP A 88 -1.38 28.34 14.23
CA ASP A 88 -0.63 29.40 14.89
C ASP A 88 -0.55 29.12 16.40
N GLN A 89 0.53 29.60 17.02
CA GLN A 89 0.78 29.43 18.45
C GLN A 89 -0.37 30.01 19.27
N GLY A 90 -0.96 29.19 20.14
CA GLY A 90 -2.04 29.61 21.02
C GLY A 90 -3.41 29.83 20.35
N ALA A 91 -3.54 29.53 19.04
CA ALA A 91 -4.84 29.58 18.40
C ALA A 91 -5.79 28.50 18.94
N ALA A 92 -7.08 28.82 19.02
CA ALA A 92 -8.10 27.91 19.52
C ALA A 92 -8.26 26.66 18.63
N ASN A 93 -8.78 25.57 19.20
CA ASN A 93 -9.21 24.42 18.43
C ASN A 93 -10.42 24.76 17.55
N GLY A 94 -10.52 24.10 16.40
CA GLY A 94 -11.68 24.18 15.51
C GLY A 94 -12.44 22.85 15.46
N ILE A 95 -12.86 22.47 14.26
CA ILE A 95 -13.39 21.13 13.98
C ILE A 95 -12.34 20.06 14.35
N GLY A 96 -11.06 20.38 14.07
CA GLY A 96 -9.90 19.63 14.52
C GLY A 96 -9.07 20.40 15.57
N PRO A 97 -8.13 19.71 16.25
CA PRO A 97 -7.23 20.34 17.21
C PRO A 97 -6.28 21.34 16.52
N ASN A 98 -5.74 22.28 17.30
CA ASN A 98 -4.61 23.11 16.89
C ASN A 98 -3.35 22.26 16.67
N LEU A 99 -2.66 22.51 15.55
CA LEU A 99 -1.52 21.72 15.06
C LEU A 99 -0.15 22.40 15.29
N TYR A 100 -0.08 23.52 16.01
CA TYR A 100 1.20 24.13 16.38
C TYR A 100 2.01 23.16 17.24
N GLU A 101 3.30 22.95 16.94
CA GLU A 101 4.15 21.96 17.64
C GLU A 101 3.62 20.51 17.59
N ILE A 102 2.92 20.12 16.51
CA ILE A 102 2.36 18.76 16.43
C ILE A 102 3.41 17.68 16.18
N VAL A 103 4.49 18.00 15.47
CA VAL A 103 5.52 17.00 15.13
C VAL A 103 6.30 16.63 16.39
N GLY A 104 6.33 15.34 16.72
CA GLY A 104 6.90 14.73 17.91
C GLY A 104 5.99 14.69 19.16
N ASP A 105 4.85 15.38 19.10
CA ASP A 105 3.91 15.42 20.23
C ASP A 105 3.13 14.11 20.39
N ALA A 106 2.54 13.89 21.56
CA ALA A 106 1.74 12.71 21.86
C ALA A 106 0.45 12.68 21.01
N MET A 107 0.18 11.52 20.41
CA MET A 107 -1.05 11.27 19.67
C MET A 107 -2.26 11.34 20.59
N ALA A 108 -3.31 12.03 20.12
CA ALA A 108 -4.60 12.16 20.80
C ALA A 108 -4.52 12.60 22.28
N SER A 109 -3.54 13.44 22.60
CA SER A 109 -3.32 13.96 23.95
C SER A 109 -3.21 15.48 23.95
N GLY A 110 -3.56 16.11 25.07
CA GLY A 110 -3.43 17.55 25.26
C GLY A 110 -4.33 18.38 24.33
N ARG A 111 -3.76 19.44 23.74
CA ARG A 111 -4.44 20.36 22.79
C ARG A 111 -5.64 21.09 23.38
N GLY A 112 -5.48 21.69 24.56
CA GLY A 112 -6.52 22.53 25.16
C GLY A 112 -7.85 21.79 25.39
N GLY A 113 -7.79 20.49 25.70
CA GLY A 113 -8.98 19.68 25.98
C GLY A 113 -9.76 19.21 24.75
N PHE A 114 -9.14 19.18 23.57
CA PHE A 114 -9.81 18.69 22.36
C PHE A 114 -10.32 17.24 22.52
N ALA A 115 -11.57 17.01 22.09
CA ALA A 115 -12.24 15.71 22.25
C ALA A 115 -11.91 14.73 21.09
N PHE A 116 -10.74 14.09 21.18
CA PHE A 116 -10.29 13.08 20.21
C PHE A 116 -11.24 11.87 20.10
N SER A 117 -11.17 11.14 18.98
CA SER A 117 -11.88 9.87 18.81
C SER A 117 -11.30 8.78 19.71
N ASP A 118 -12.13 7.84 20.13
CA ASP A 118 -11.67 6.67 20.90
C ASP A 118 -10.69 5.83 20.08
N ALA A 119 -10.92 5.72 18.77
CA ALA A 119 -10.01 5.08 17.83
C ALA A 119 -8.59 5.65 17.87
N LEU A 120 -8.44 6.98 17.84
CA LEU A 120 -7.13 7.61 17.81
C LEU A 120 -6.46 7.56 19.19
N LYS A 121 -7.23 7.69 20.27
CA LYS A 121 -6.73 7.49 21.64
C LYS A 121 -6.19 6.07 21.85
N ALA A 122 -6.88 5.06 21.32
CA ALA A 122 -6.46 3.65 21.44
C ALA A 122 -5.16 3.34 20.68
N LYS A 123 -4.89 4.04 19.57
CA LYS A 123 -3.64 3.91 18.81
C LYS A 123 -2.43 4.40 19.62
N GLY A 124 -2.59 5.54 20.30
CA GLY A 124 -1.54 6.15 21.13
C GLY A 124 -0.25 6.46 20.36
N GLY A 125 0.84 6.72 21.09
CA GLY A 125 2.16 6.98 20.52
C GLY A 125 2.46 8.48 20.32
N LYS A 126 3.38 8.77 19.40
CA LYS A 126 3.83 10.14 19.07
C LYS A 126 3.70 10.40 17.57
N TRP A 127 3.42 11.65 17.21
CA TRP A 127 3.40 12.14 15.84
C TRP A 127 4.82 12.34 15.30
N ASP A 128 5.58 11.26 15.14
CA ASP A 128 6.82 11.29 14.38
C ASP A 128 6.57 11.43 12.85
N PHE A 129 7.65 11.62 12.10
CA PHE A 129 7.59 11.82 10.65
C PHE A 129 6.93 10.64 9.91
N ALA A 130 7.11 9.40 10.39
CA ALA A 130 6.57 8.21 9.73
C ALA A 130 5.08 8.02 10.04
N SER A 131 4.67 8.21 11.30
CA SER A 131 3.27 8.10 11.68
C SER A 131 2.42 9.23 11.08
N LEU A 132 2.99 10.43 10.92
CA LEU A 132 2.35 11.51 10.16
C LEU A 132 2.21 11.19 8.67
N ASP A 133 3.22 10.57 8.05
CA ASP A 133 3.14 10.13 6.64
C ASP A 133 2.05 9.08 6.42
N GLU A 134 1.95 8.10 7.33
CA GLU A 134 0.90 7.07 7.30
C GLU A 134 -0.49 7.68 7.54
N TRP A 135 -0.61 8.56 8.54
CA TRP A 135 -1.85 9.28 8.86
C TRP A 135 -2.35 10.12 7.68
N LEU A 136 -1.47 10.92 7.08
CA LEU A 136 -1.82 11.77 5.94
C LEU A 136 -2.08 10.96 4.66
N THR A 137 -1.64 9.70 4.59
CA THR A 137 -2.00 8.81 3.48
C THR A 137 -3.47 8.40 3.55
N ASN A 138 -3.94 7.95 4.72
CA ASN A 138 -5.33 7.56 4.93
C ASN A 138 -5.68 7.54 6.43
N PRO A 139 -6.29 8.60 6.97
CA PRO A 139 -6.63 8.70 8.39
C PRO A 139 -7.57 7.58 8.87
N LYS A 140 -8.57 7.22 8.06
CA LYS A 140 -9.54 6.17 8.38
C LYS A 140 -8.88 4.80 8.48
N LYS A 141 -7.89 4.51 7.63
CA LYS A 141 -7.13 3.27 7.70
C LYS A 141 -6.14 3.25 8.86
N PHE A 142 -5.54 4.39 9.18
CA PHE A 142 -4.59 4.52 10.28
C PHE A 142 -5.24 4.28 11.65
N ALA A 143 -6.43 4.85 11.85
CA ALA A 143 -7.27 4.66 13.03
C ALA A 143 -8.75 4.51 12.62
N ASP A 144 -9.21 3.26 12.56
CA ASP A 144 -10.59 2.94 12.18
C ASP A 144 -11.58 3.52 13.19
N GLY A 145 -12.54 4.30 12.71
CA GLY A 145 -13.45 5.10 13.56
C GLY A 145 -12.91 6.48 13.97
N THR A 146 -11.86 6.98 13.32
CA THR A 146 -11.40 8.35 13.56
C THR A 146 -12.39 9.42 13.10
N LYS A 147 -12.47 10.54 13.84
CA LYS A 147 -13.31 11.70 13.51
C LYS A 147 -12.78 12.52 12.33
N MET A 148 -11.51 12.35 11.95
CA MET A 148 -10.93 13.04 10.80
C MET A 148 -11.34 12.34 9.49
N THR A 149 -12.34 12.87 8.80
CA THR A 149 -12.92 12.31 7.56
C THR A 149 -12.11 12.64 6.30
N PHE A 150 -10.90 13.14 6.44
CA PHE A 150 -10.02 13.53 5.34
C PHE A 150 -9.67 12.32 4.45
N ALA A 151 -9.70 12.52 3.13
CA ALA A 151 -9.47 11.46 2.14
C ALA A 151 -8.01 10.98 2.07
N GLY A 152 -7.07 11.79 2.55
CA GLY A 152 -5.64 11.55 2.45
C GLY A 152 -4.98 12.33 1.30
N ILE A 153 -3.65 12.35 1.30
CA ILE A 153 -2.79 12.94 0.27
C ILE A 153 -2.12 11.78 -0.46
N ALA A 154 -2.53 11.56 -1.72
CA ALA A 154 -2.05 10.42 -2.51
C ALA A 154 -0.55 10.54 -2.86
N ASN A 155 -0.11 11.74 -3.24
CA ASN A 155 1.28 11.98 -3.61
C ASN A 155 2.21 11.88 -2.37
N PRO A 156 3.21 10.98 -2.37
CA PRO A 156 4.13 10.81 -1.26
C PRO A 156 5.03 12.01 -0.96
N GLN A 157 5.39 12.80 -1.98
CA GLN A 157 6.21 13.99 -1.81
C GLN A 157 5.38 15.14 -1.21
N ASP A 158 4.14 15.32 -1.65
CA ASP A 158 3.21 16.30 -1.08
C ASP A 158 3.02 16.08 0.44
N ARG A 159 2.99 14.81 0.89
CA ARG A 159 2.95 14.50 2.33
C ARG A 159 4.22 14.95 3.04
N ALA A 160 5.38 14.69 2.47
CA ALA A 160 6.65 15.13 3.05
C ALA A 160 6.74 16.67 3.12
N ASP A 161 6.27 17.37 2.09
CA ASP A 161 6.21 18.83 2.05
C ASP A 161 5.32 19.38 3.18
N VAL A 162 4.11 18.82 3.36
CA VAL A 162 3.21 19.21 4.48
C VAL A 162 3.83 18.90 5.83
N ILE A 163 4.46 17.74 6.01
CA ILE A 163 5.09 17.36 7.27
C ILE A 163 6.26 18.29 7.59
N LEU A 164 7.07 18.67 6.60
CA LEU A 164 8.13 19.65 6.77
C LEU A 164 7.54 21.00 7.20
N TYR A 165 6.49 21.48 6.53
CA TYR A 165 5.79 22.70 6.92
C TYR A 165 5.27 22.63 8.37
N LEU A 166 4.61 21.54 8.77
CA LEU A 166 4.18 21.33 10.16
C LEU A 166 5.37 21.38 11.14
N ASN A 167 6.51 20.80 10.77
CA ASN A 167 7.71 20.83 11.60
C ASN A 167 8.25 22.27 11.79
N THR A 168 8.13 23.14 10.79
CA THR A 168 8.50 24.57 10.92
C THR A 168 7.57 25.36 11.85
N LYS A 169 6.39 24.83 12.18
CA LYS A 169 5.41 25.48 13.07
C LYS A 169 5.64 25.09 14.53
N GLY A 170 6.82 25.47 15.04
CA GLY A 170 7.20 25.36 16.45
C GLY A 170 7.94 24.09 16.84
N SER A 171 7.64 22.94 16.22
CA SER A 171 8.28 21.66 16.56
C SER A 171 9.80 21.67 16.34
N ASN A 172 10.24 22.19 15.19
CA ASN A 172 11.65 22.36 14.79
C ASN A 172 12.54 21.14 15.07
N LEU A 173 11.99 19.94 14.93
CA LEU A 173 12.72 18.71 15.19
C LEU A 173 13.77 18.50 14.08
N PRO A 174 14.95 17.95 14.42
CA PRO A 174 15.94 17.60 13.41
C PRO A 174 15.33 16.59 12.44
N LEU A 175 15.46 16.87 11.15
CA LEU A 175 15.02 15.94 10.11
C LEU A 175 15.84 14.64 10.23
N PRO A 176 15.20 13.48 10.05
CA PRO A 176 15.92 12.22 10.02
C PRO A 176 16.94 12.26 8.88
N ALA A 177 18.13 11.71 9.12
CA ALA A 177 19.13 11.59 8.06
C ALA A 177 18.51 10.82 6.89
N PRO A 178 18.70 11.28 5.63
CA PRO A 178 18.28 10.52 4.48
C PRO A 178 18.88 9.12 4.59
N GLU A 179 18.02 8.12 4.63
CA GLU A 179 18.45 6.74 4.52
C GLU A 179 19.05 6.60 3.12
N ALA A 180 20.30 6.13 3.01
CA ALA A 180 20.84 5.84 1.71
C ALA A 180 19.86 4.91 1.00
N VAL A 181 19.19 5.39 -0.06
CA VAL A 181 18.64 4.47 -1.05
C VAL A 181 19.88 3.75 -1.53
N PRO A 182 20.03 2.45 -1.27
CA PRO A 182 21.20 1.78 -1.75
C PRO A 182 21.23 2.01 -3.25
N ALA A 183 22.33 2.57 -3.76
CA ALA A 183 22.65 2.46 -5.16
C ALA A 183 22.35 1.01 -5.55
N ALA A 184 21.58 0.79 -6.61
CA ALA A 184 21.19 -0.54 -7.05
C ALA A 184 22.40 -1.49 -6.95
N GLY A 185 22.46 -2.33 -5.90
CA GLY A 185 23.63 -3.16 -5.61
C GLY A 185 24.13 -3.29 -4.16
N ALA A 186 23.67 -2.54 -3.15
CA ALA A 186 24.15 -2.77 -1.77
C ALA A 186 23.11 -2.52 -0.67
N ALA A 187 22.24 -3.50 -0.41
CA ALA A 187 21.22 -3.43 0.65
C ALA A 187 21.84 -3.31 2.06
N PRO A 188 21.31 -2.45 2.95
CA PRO A 188 21.51 -2.63 4.39
C PRO A 188 20.71 -3.85 4.85
N ALA A 189 21.30 -4.65 5.74
CA ALA A 189 20.64 -5.81 6.32
C ALA A 189 19.41 -5.35 7.13
N ALA A 190 18.22 -5.52 6.56
CA ALA A 190 16.98 -5.60 7.32
C ALA A 190 17.17 -6.65 8.42
N ALA A 191 16.62 -6.41 9.61
CA ALA A 191 16.57 -7.42 10.66
C ALA A 191 16.02 -8.72 10.05
N ALA A 192 16.92 -9.68 9.84
CA ALA A 192 16.61 -10.90 9.12
C ALA A 192 15.54 -11.63 9.93
N VAL A 193 14.36 -11.80 9.35
CA VAL A 193 13.47 -12.88 9.78
C VAL A 193 14.29 -14.15 9.60
N VAL A 194 14.75 -14.73 10.71
CA VAL A 194 15.62 -15.90 10.67
C VAL A 194 14.80 -17.07 10.12
N GLY A 195 15.15 -17.51 8.92
CA GLY A 195 14.49 -18.64 8.27
C GLY A 195 14.96 -19.98 8.81
N ASP A 196 14.05 -20.94 8.89
CA ASP A 196 14.30 -22.35 9.22
C ASP A 196 14.31 -23.18 7.93
N ALA A 197 15.50 -23.67 7.53
CA ALA A 197 15.68 -24.44 6.31
C ALA A 197 14.87 -25.76 6.29
N ALA A 198 14.61 -26.38 7.45
CA ALA A 198 13.85 -27.62 7.52
C ALA A 198 12.35 -27.37 7.30
N LYS A 199 11.83 -26.21 7.74
CA LYS A 199 10.48 -25.75 7.37
C LYS A 199 10.42 -25.32 5.92
N GLY A 200 11.47 -24.63 5.45
CA GLY A 200 11.62 -24.21 4.06
C GLY A 200 11.53 -25.36 3.07
N GLU A 201 12.19 -26.49 3.37
CA GLU A 201 12.11 -27.70 2.55
C GLU A 201 10.68 -28.21 2.38
N LYS A 202 9.88 -28.19 3.46
CA LYS A 202 8.47 -28.62 3.43
C LYS A 202 7.64 -27.68 2.57
N ILE A 203 7.87 -26.37 2.67
CA ILE A 203 7.16 -25.37 1.87
C ILE A 203 7.59 -25.47 0.39
N PHE A 204 8.87 -25.76 0.13
CA PHE A 204 9.42 -25.93 -1.21
C PHE A 204 8.78 -27.11 -1.97
N ALA A 205 8.07 -28.03 -1.31
CA ALA A 205 7.27 -29.04 -1.98
C ALA A 205 6.29 -28.45 -3.01
N LYS A 206 5.80 -27.22 -2.79
CA LYS A 206 4.95 -26.48 -3.74
C LYS A 206 5.70 -26.10 -5.03
N CYS A 207 7.02 -25.91 -4.95
CA CYS A 207 7.89 -25.53 -6.06
C CYS A 207 8.34 -26.75 -6.88
N LYS A 208 8.42 -27.93 -6.25
CA LYS A 208 8.85 -29.19 -6.89
C LYS A 208 7.96 -29.64 -8.05
N ALA A 209 6.73 -29.13 -8.15
CA ALA A 209 5.86 -29.39 -9.29
C ALA A 209 6.40 -28.83 -10.61
N CYS A 210 7.21 -27.77 -10.56
CA CYS A 210 7.74 -27.09 -11.75
C CYS A 210 9.27 -27.03 -11.79
N HIS A 211 9.94 -27.08 -10.64
CA HIS A 211 11.37 -26.89 -10.50
C HIS A 211 12.05 -28.13 -9.92
N THR A 212 13.20 -28.47 -10.49
CA THR A 212 14.17 -29.36 -9.85
C THR A 212 15.10 -28.55 -8.94
N ILE A 213 15.72 -29.19 -7.95
CA ILE A 213 16.65 -28.52 -7.02
C ILE A 213 17.91 -29.33 -6.72
N ASP A 214 18.05 -30.49 -7.31
CA ASP A 214 19.27 -31.30 -7.16
C ASP A 214 20.35 -30.80 -8.12
N GLN A 215 21.62 -30.98 -7.73
CA GLN A 215 22.76 -30.59 -8.55
C GLN A 215 22.71 -31.30 -9.90
N GLY A 216 22.77 -30.53 -10.99
CA GLY A 216 22.67 -31.07 -12.34
C GLY A 216 21.28 -31.58 -12.74
N GLY A 217 20.24 -31.31 -11.94
CA GLY A 217 18.86 -31.66 -12.29
C GLY A 217 18.38 -30.98 -13.57
N ALA A 218 17.50 -31.65 -14.31
CA ALA A 218 16.96 -31.12 -15.57
C ALA A 218 16.04 -29.91 -15.36
N ASN A 219 15.98 -29.04 -16.37
CA ASN A 219 14.93 -28.01 -16.46
C ASN A 219 13.59 -28.64 -16.86
N GLY A 220 12.50 -28.06 -16.37
CA GLY A 220 11.13 -28.46 -16.71
C GLY A 220 10.26 -27.27 -17.04
N ILE A 221 9.08 -27.20 -16.41
CA ILE A 221 8.21 -26.01 -16.48
C ILE A 221 8.96 -24.76 -15.98
N GLY A 222 9.77 -24.93 -14.93
CA GLY A 222 10.74 -23.94 -14.46
C GLY A 222 12.18 -24.45 -14.58
N PRO A 223 13.17 -23.56 -14.42
CA PRO A 223 14.58 -23.94 -14.39
C PRO A 223 14.92 -24.75 -13.15
N ASN A 224 16.04 -25.49 -13.19
CA ASN A 224 16.68 -26.04 -12.01
C ASN A 224 17.12 -24.91 -11.06
N LEU A 225 16.81 -25.06 -9.77
CA LEU A 225 17.06 -24.07 -8.72
C LEU A 225 18.25 -24.41 -7.82
N PHE A 226 19.02 -25.47 -8.12
CA PHE A 226 20.26 -25.73 -7.39
C PHE A 226 21.22 -24.55 -7.57
N GLY A 227 21.86 -24.12 -6.49
CA GLY A 227 22.75 -22.97 -6.46
C GLY A 227 22.08 -21.65 -6.83
N ILE A 228 20.75 -21.48 -6.63
CA ILE A 228 20.07 -20.22 -7.03
C ILE A 228 20.40 -19.02 -6.17
N ALA A 229 20.71 -19.23 -4.88
CA ALA A 229 21.00 -18.12 -3.98
C ALA A 229 22.29 -17.39 -4.38
N GLY A 230 22.18 -16.08 -4.64
CA GLY A 230 23.27 -15.21 -5.08
C GLY A 230 23.54 -15.18 -6.59
N GLU A 231 22.93 -16.10 -7.35
CA GLU A 231 23.12 -16.17 -8.81
C GLU A 231 22.41 -15.06 -9.57
N LYS A 232 22.83 -14.82 -10.82
CA LYS A 232 22.23 -13.78 -11.66
C LYS A 232 20.75 -14.08 -11.95
N VAL A 233 19.89 -13.07 -11.83
CA VAL A 233 18.49 -13.17 -12.24
C VAL A 233 18.41 -13.45 -13.74
N ALA A 234 17.67 -14.50 -14.10
CA ALA A 234 17.60 -15.03 -15.46
C ALA A 234 18.99 -15.27 -16.10
N GLY A 235 19.99 -15.64 -15.28
CA GLY A 235 21.29 -16.11 -15.74
C GLY A 235 21.21 -17.44 -16.48
N ASP A 236 22.32 -17.89 -17.08
CA ASP A 236 22.32 -19.18 -17.76
C ASP A 236 22.02 -20.33 -16.77
N ARG A 237 21.10 -21.19 -17.19
CA ARG A 237 20.60 -22.33 -16.43
C ARG A 237 20.44 -23.51 -17.36
N GLY A 238 21.49 -23.84 -18.11
CA GLY A 238 21.42 -24.91 -19.12
C GLY A 238 20.42 -24.59 -20.23
N GLY A 239 20.42 -23.35 -20.72
CA GLY A 239 19.58 -22.94 -21.85
C GLY A 239 18.08 -22.75 -21.55
N PHE A 240 17.67 -22.64 -20.28
CA PHE A 240 16.26 -22.36 -19.96
C PHE A 240 15.78 -21.01 -20.55
N ALA A 241 14.63 -21.04 -21.22
CA ALA A 241 14.08 -19.88 -21.93
C ALA A 241 13.25 -18.95 -21.00
N PHE A 242 13.94 -18.08 -20.27
CA PHE A 242 13.33 -17.07 -19.40
C PHE A 242 12.40 -16.09 -20.16
N SER A 243 11.46 -15.50 -19.42
CA SER A 243 10.61 -14.42 -19.94
C SER A 243 11.43 -13.14 -20.16
N ASP A 244 11.03 -12.31 -21.13
CA ASP A 244 11.66 -11.00 -21.34
C ASP A 244 11.50 -10.09 -20.11
N ALA A 245 10.33 -10.17 -19.45
CA ALA A 245 10.06 -9.47 -18.20
C ALA A 245 11.07 -9.80 -17.08
N LEU A 246 11.42 -11.08 -16.90
CA LEU A 246 12.38 -11.47 -15.87
C LEU A 246 13.82 -11.12 -16.27
N LYS A 247 14.18 -11.28 -17.54
CA LYS A 247 15.50 -10.86 -18.06
C LYS A 247 15.72 -9.36 -17.86
N ALA A 248 14.69 -8.54 -18.04
CA ALA A 248 14.76 -7.09 -17.87
C ALA A 248 15.00 -6.63 -16.42
N LYS A 249 14.76 -7.48 -15.41
CA LYS A 249 15.00 -7.11 -14.00
C LYS A 249 16.48 -6.99 -13.65
N GLY A 250 17.32 -7.82 -14.25
CA GLY A 250 18.74 -7.87 -13.92
C GLY A 250 19.01 -8.16 -12.43
N GLY A 251 20.23 -7.91 -11.99
CA GLY A 251 20.66 -8.17 -10.61
C GLY A 251 20.90 -9.64 -10.28
N ASN A 252 20.93 -9.94 -8.98
CA ASN A 252 21.25 -11.24 -8.40
C ASN A 252 20.15 -11.67 -7.42
N TRP A 253 20.00 -12.98 -7.21
CA TRP A 253 19.07 -13.59 -6.25
C TRP A 253 19.59 -13.49 -4.81
N ASP A 254 19.71 -12.27 -4.28
CA ASP A 254 19.92 -12.04 -2.85
C ASP A 254 18.63 -12.25 -2.04
N ASP A 255 18.72 -12.13 -0.72
CA ASP A 255 17.59 -12.38 0.20
C ASP A 255 16.40 -11.48 -0.07
N ALA A 256 16.64 -10.20 -0.34
CA ALA A 256 15.58 -9.22 -0.59
C ALA A 256 14.90 -9.51 -1.95
N THR A 257 15.69 -9.84 -2.97
CA THR A 257 15.21 -10.16 -4.32
C THR A 257 14.43 -11.47 -4.31
N LEU A 258 14.91 -12.48 -3.59
CA LEU A 258 14.19 -13.74 -3.40
C LEU A 258 12.91 -13.54 -2.59
N ASP A 259 12.91 -12.71 -1.54
CA ASP A 259 11.69 -12.41 -0.76
C ASP A 259 10.63 -11.73 -1.63
N ALA A 260 11.04 -10.70 -2.39
CA ALA A 260 10.16 -9.99 -3.30
C ALA A 260 9.59 -10.93 -4.39
N TRP A 261 10.43 -11.80 -4.97
CA TRP A 261 10.00 -12.81 -5.94
C TRP A 261 9.02 -13.82 -5.35
N LEU A 262 9.35 -14.38 -4.18
CA LEU A 262 8.51 -15.36 -3.50
C LEU A 262 7.21 -14.75 -2.98
N SER A 263 7.13 -13.44 -2.74
CA SER A 263 5.88 -12.74 -2.38
C SER A 263 4.89 -12.65 -3.54
N GLY A 264 5.37 -12.77 -4.79
CA GLY A 264 4.55 -12.76 -5.99
C GLY A 264 5.36 -12.49 -7.26
N PRO A 265 5.68 -13.52 -8.06
CA PRO A 265 6.45 -13.38 -9.30
C PRO A 265 5.86 -12.39 -10.30
N ALA A 266 4.54 -12.38 -10.48
CA ALA A 266 3.85 -11.45 -11.38
C ALA A 266 3.96 -9.98 -10.92
N LYS A 267 4.08 -9.75 -9.60
CA LYS A 267 4.32 -8.40 -9.03
C LYS A 267 5.79 -8.00 -9.17
N PHE A 268 6.69 -8.95 -8.95
CA PHE A 268 8.12 -8.73 -9.09
C PHE A 268 8.48 -8.42 -10.55
N ALA A 269 8.00 -9.21 -11.51
CA ALA A 269 8.22 -9.02 -12.94
C ALA A 269 6.90 -9.22 -13.71
N ALA A 270 6.22 -8.12 -14.01
CA ALA A 270 4.99 -8.13 -14.80
C ALA A 270 5.24 -8.75 -16.19
N GLY A 271 4.50 -9.80 -16.53
CA GLY A 271 4.72 -10.58 -17.76
C GLY A 271 5.69 -11.77 -17.59
N THR A 272 6.09 -12.12 -16.36
CA THR A 272 6.84 -13.35 -16.12
C THR A 272 6.02 -14.60 -16.43
N LYS A 273 6.70 -15.64 -16.93
CA LYS A 273 6.09 -16.97 -17.21
C LYS A 273 5.77 -17.76 -15.94
N MET A 274 6.32 -17.38 -14.78
CA MET A 274 6.04 -18.07 -13.52
C MET A 274 4.68 -17.62 -12.96
N THR A 275 3.67 -18.48 -13.05
CA THR A 275 2.27 -18.20 -12.63
C THR A 275 2.01 -18.46 -11.15
N PHE A 276 3.05 -18.58 -10.34
CA PHE A 276 2.93 -18.80 -8.90
C PHE A 276 2.27 -17.61 -8.21
N ALA A 277 1.31 -17.86 -7.31
CA ALA A 277 0.56 -16.80 -6.63
C ALA A 277 1.39 -16.02 -5.59
N GLY A 278 2.49 -16.61 -5.12
CA GLY A 278 3.32 -16.06 -4.04
C GLY A 278 3.03 -16.71 -2.68
N LEU A 279 3.95 -16.49 -1.74
CA LEU A 279 3.86 -16.86 -0.33
C LEU A 279 3.54 -15.59 0.49
N PRO A 280 2.32 -15.47 1.06
CA PRO A 280 1.93 -14.26 1.78
C PRO A 280 2.69 -14.08 3.10
N SER A 281 3.00 -15.17 3.79
CA SER A 281 3.75 -15.17 5.05
C SER A 281 5.22 -14.79 4.81
N ALA A 282 5.70 -13.75 5.49
CA ALA A 282 7.10 -13.35 5.44
C ALA A 282 8.03 -14.43 6.05
N GLN A 283 7.57 -15.14 7.08
CA GLN A 283 8.32 -16.25 7.66
C GLN A 283 8.45 -17.42 6.68
N ASP A 284 7.39 -17.75 5.94
CA ASP A 284 7.43 -18.85 4.96
C ASP A 284 8.43 -18.54 3.83
N ARG A 285 8.51 -17.26 3.42
CA ARG A 285 9.51 -16.82 2.43
C ARG A 285 10.92 -16.92 3.00
N ALA A 286 11.14 -16.42 4.22
CA ALA A 286 12.42 -16.54 4.90
C ALA A 286 12.87 -18.00 5.05
N ASP A 287 11.97 -18.91 5.43
CA ASP A 287 12.22 -20.34 5.56
C ASP A 287 12.62 -20.96 4.21
N VAL A 288 11.90 -20.66 3.12
CA VAL A 288 12.24 -21.13 1.77
C VAL A 288 13.58 -20.58 1.30
N ILE A 289 13.88 -19.30 1.55
CA ILE A 289 15.18 -18.69 1.22
C ILE A 289 16.30 -19.39 1.98
N ALA A 290 16.11 -19.67 3.27
CA ALA A 290 17.06 -20.43 4.07
C ALA A 290 17.31 -21.83 3.47
N TYR A 291 16.26 -22.52 3.03
CA TYR A 291 16.39 -23.81 2.34
C TYR A 291 17.15 -23.70 1.02
N LEU A 292 16.83 -22.74 0.16
CA LEU A 292 17.52 -22.53 -1.11
C LEU A 292 19.03 -22.29 -0.91
N LYS A 293 19.42 -21.57 0.14
CA LYS A 293 20.84 -21.36 0.50
C LYS A 293 21.59 -22.63 0.92
N THR A 294 20.87 -23.67 1.34
CA THR A 294 21.47 -24.99 1.63
C THR A 294 21.78 -25.79 0.37
N LYS A 295 21.19 -25.42 -0.77
CA LYS A 295 21.30 -26.12 -2.05
C LYS A 295 22.26 -25.35 -2.96
N LYS A 296 23.56 -25.52 -2.73
CA LYS A 296 24.65 -24.87 -3.48
C LYS A 296 25.77 -25.86 -3.76
#